data_AF-A0A3N4JPY4-F1
#
_entry.id   AF-A0A3N4JPY4-F1
#
_cell.length_a   1.000
_cell.length_b   1.000
_cell.length_c   1.000
_cell.angle_alpha   90.00
_cell.angle_beta   90.00
_cell.angle_gamma   90.00
#
_symmetry.space_group_name_H-M   'P 1'
#
loop_
_entity.id
_entity.type
_entity.pdbx_description
1 polymer ?
#
loop_
_entity_poly.entity_id
_entity_poly.type
_entity_poly.pdbx_seq_one_letter_code
_entity_poly.pdbx_strand_id
1 'polypeptide(L)'
;EILEWISPLDPKIRHEDIRARRVKDVGDWLLETDEYRSWYDGSSGGQSGCAALFCCGGPGVGKTYISSLVIDRLCDRAREQNMVVACFYFDYADRKEQTPSRVLRALLKQIV
;
A
#
# COMPACT_ATOMS: atom_id res chain seq x y z
N GLU A 1 -13.86 -18.97 -7.26
CA GLU A 1 -13.27 -19.80 -8.33
C GLU A 1 -12.38 -18.99 -9.28
N ILE A 2 -12.88 -17.93 -9.92
CA ILE A 2 -12.09 -17.07 -10.83
C ILE A 2 -10.92 -16.35 -10.12
N LEU A 3 -11.14 -15.79 -8.93
CA LEU A 3 -10.10 -15.04 -8.21
C LEU A 3 -8.90 -15.91 -7.81
N GLU A 4 -9.14 -17.15 -7.40
CA GLU A 4 -8.08 -18.12 -7.09
C GLU A 4 -7.32 -18.57 -8.33
N TRP A 5 -8.01 -18.65 -9.47
CA TRP A 5 -7.36 -18.91 -10.77
C TRP A 5 -6.44 -17.76 -11.21
N ILE A 6 -6.82 -16.50 -10.94
CA ILE A 6 -5.98 -15.33 -11.24
C ILE A 6 -4.69 -15.37 -10.42
N SER A 7 -4.81 -15.52 -9.09
CA SER A 7 -3.66 -15.57 -8.18
C SER A 7 -3.96 -16.32 -6.88
N PRO A 8 -3.06 -17.21 -6.44
CA PRO A 8 -3.13 -17.80 -5.09
C PRO A 8 -2.62 -16.84 -4.01
N LEU A 9 -1.98 -15.72 -4.38
CA LEU A 9 -1.50 -14.74 -3.42
C LEU A 9 -2.66 -13.90 -2.90
N ASP A 10 -2.68 -13.67 -1.58
CA ASP A 10 -3.61 -12.76 -0.94
C ASP A 10 -2.85 -11.67 -0.14
N PRO A 11 -2.56 -10.52 -0.77
CA PRO A 11 -1.90 -9.41 -0.10
C PRO A 11 -2.72 -8.81 1.07
N LYS A 12 -4.03 -9.04 1.11
CA LYS A 12 -4.90 -8.50 2.17
C LYS A 12 -4.63 -9.20 3.51
N ILE A 13 -4.43 -10.51 3.50
CA ILE A 13 -4.05 -11.28 4.70
C ILE A 13 -2.78 -10.68 5.33
N ARG A 14 -1.76 -10.41 4.49
CA ARG A 14 -0.52 -9.81 4.95
C ARG A 14 -0.71 -8.38 5.46
N HIS A 15 -1.58 -7.61 4.82
CA HIS A 15 -1.92 -6.27 5.27
C HIS A 15 -2.59 -6.30 6.66
N GLU A 16 -3.54 -7.21 6.87
CA GLU A 16 -4.24 -7.40 8.15
C GLU A 16 -3.26 -7.79 9.27
N ASP A 17 -2.34 -8.71 9.01
CA ASP A 17 -1.30 -9.09 9.96
C ASP A 17 -0.40 -7.91 10.37
N ILE A 18 0.04 -7.11 9.39
CA ILE A 18 0.87 -5.92 9.64
C ILE A 18 0.06 -4.88 10.41
N ARG A 19 -1.21 -4.67 10.05
CA ARG A 19 -2.12 -3.72 10.69
C ARG A 19 -2.38 -4.11 12.14
N ALA A 20 -2.62 -5.40 12.42
CA ALA A 20 -2.87 -5.91 13.77
C ALA A 20 -1.65 -5.74 14.71
N ARG A 21 -0.44 -5.80 14.16
CA ARG A 21 0.82 -5.62 14.91
C ARG A 21 1.29 -4.16 14.97
N ARG A 22 0.65 -3.27 14.22
CA ARG A 22 1.00 -1.84 14.19
C ARG A 22 0.66 -1.20 15.52
N VAL A 23 1.66 -0.65 16.19
CA VAL A 23 1.47 0.12 17.42
C VAL A 23 0.64 1.38 17.10
N LYS A 24 -0.25 1.74 18.03
CA LYS A 24 -1.10 2.92 17.91
C LYS A 24 -0.25 4.18 17.65
N ASP A 25 -0.78 5.07 16.80
CA ASP A 25 -0.20 6.37 16.44
C ASP A 25 1.17 6.31 15.71
N VAL A 26 1.66 5.10 15.35
CA VAL A 26 2.89 4.95 14.57
C VAL A 26 2.68 5.47 13.15
N GLY A 27 3.50 6.46 12.80
CA GLY A 27 3.53 7.03 11.45
C GLY A 27 2.56 8.19 11.24
N ASP A 28 1.79 8.59 12.26
CA ASP A 28 0.83 9.69 12.13
C ASP A 28 1.50 11.00 11.70
N TRP A 29 2.74 11.23 12.15
CA TRP A 29 3.55 12.37 11.71
C TRP A 29 3.70 12.46 10.17
N LEU A 30 3.69 11.33 9.46
CA LEU A 30 3.78 11.31 7.99
C LEU A 30 2.53 11.93 7.36
N LEU A 31 1.35 11.70 7.95
CA LEU A 31 0.08 12.22 7.42
C LEU A 31 0.01 13.74 7.51
N GLU A 32 0.84 14.33 8.37
CA GLU A 32 0.92 15.77 8.58
C GLU A 32 1.98 16.47 7.71
N THR A 33 2.73 15.74 6.89
CA THR A 33 3.74 16.38 6.02
C THR A 33 3.14 16.86 4.70
N ASP A 34 3.71 17.93 4.16
CA ASP A 34 3.24 18.52 2.91
C ASP A 34 3.48 17.58 1.71
N GLU A 35 4.54 16.77 1.76
CA GLU A 35 4.82 15.76 0.73
C GLU A 35 3.73 14.69 0.68
N TYR A 36 3.29 14.18 1.85
CA TYR A 36 2.20 13.22 1.90
C TYR A 36 0.90 13.84 1.40
N ARG A 37 0.52 15.01 1.91
CA ARG A 37 -0.75 15.67 1.52
C ARG A 37 -0.80 16.00 0.03
N SER A 38 0.30 16.53 -0.52
CA SER A 38 0.43 16.80 -1.96
C SER A 38 0.29 15.53 -2.81
N TRP A 39 0.96 14.45 -2.41
CA TRP A 39 0.85 13.15 -3.07
C TRP A 39 -0.56 12.56 -2.96
N TYR A 40 -1.17 12.63 -1.78
CA TYR A 40 -2.48 12.07 -1.48
C TYR A 40 -3.62 12.76 -2.23
N ASP A 41 -3.58 14.10 -2.32
CA ASP A 41 -4.64 14.89 -2.97
C ASP A 41 -4.50 14.97 -4.49
N GLY A 42 -3.43 14.41 -5.07
CA GLY A 42 -3.15 14.51 -6.50
C GLY A 42 -3.00 15.95 -6.98
N SER A 43 -2.82 16.90 -6.05
CA SER A 43 -2.85 18.34 -6.29
C SER A 43 -1.47 18.86 -6.64
N SER A 44 -0.92 18.36 -7.74
CA SER A 44 0.09 19.11 -8.50
C SER A 44 -0.64 19.75 -9.68
N GLY A 45 -1.13 20.97 -9.46
CA GLY A 45 -1.71 21.77 -10.54
C GLY A 45 -0.72 21.89 -11.70
N GLY A 46 -1.07 21.32 -12.86
CA GLY A 46 -0.41 21.59 -14.14
C GLY A 46 1.06 21.17 -14.30
N GLN A 47 1.73 20.64 -13.26
CA GLN A 47 3.07 20.06 -13.36
C GLN A 47 2.97 18.58 -13.04
N SER A 48 3.61 17.77 -13.88
CA SER A 48 3.77 16.32 -13.76
C SER A 48 4.38 15.93 -12.41
N GLY A 49 3.58 15.94 -11.35
CA GLY A 49 3.97 15.59 -9.99
C GLY A 49 4.32 14.12 -9.87
N CYS A 50 5.28 13.80 -9.01
CA CYS A 50 5.72 12.42 -8.79
C CYS A 50 4.56 11.60 -8.20
N ALA A 51 4.08 10.59 -8.91
CA ALA A 51 3.05 9.66 -8.43
C ALA A 51 3.55 8.73 -7.30
N ALA A 52 4.82 8.84 -6.92
CA ALA A 52 5.45 8.01 -5.90
C ALA A 52 5.86 8.85 -4.69
N LEU A 53 5.39 8.43 -3.51
CA LEU A 53 5.87 8.92 -2.23
C LEU A 53 7.02 8.03 -1.73
N PHE A 54 8.19 8.63 -1.48
CA PHE A 54 9.36 7.88 -1.04
C PHE A 54 9.59 8.04 0.47
N CYS A 55 9.60 6.92 1.19
CA CYS A 55 9.85 6.87 2.64
C CYS A 55 11.24 6.29 2.93
N CYS A 56 12.21 7.16 3.22
CA CYS A 56 13.56 6.78 3.62
C CYS A 56 13.67 6.45 5.11
N GLY A 57 14.53 5.50 5.47
CA GLY A 57 14.91 5.29 6.86
C GLY A 57 15.73 4.02 7.08
N GLY A 58 16.40 3.94 8.22
CA GLY A 58 17.20 2.77 8.61
C GLY A 58 16.37 1.48 8.77
N PRO A 59 17.02 0.31 8.88
CA PRO A 59 16.32 -0.94 9.21
C PRO A 59 15.63 -0.81 10.58
N GLY A 60 14.45 -1.42 10.73
CA GLY A 60 13.72 -1.45 12.01
C GLY A 60 12.92 -0.18 12.38
N VAL A 61 13.05 0.93 11.66
CA VAL A 61 12.35 2.20 11.99
C VAL A 61 10.84 2.21 11.74
N GLY A 62 10.25 1.06 11.41
CA GLY A 62 8.79 0.94 11.25
C GLY A 62 8.21 1.31 9.88
N LYS A 63 9.03 1.42 8.82
CA LYS A 63 8.57 1.76 7.46
C LYS A 63 7.36 0.93 6.99
N THR A 64 7.37 -0.39 7.22
CA THR A 64 6.27 -1.30 6.86
C THR A 64 4.96 -0.97 7.59
N TYR A 65 5.05 -0.57 8.86
CA TYR A 65 3.88 -0.13 9.64
C TYR A 65 3.35 1.21 9.13
N ILE A 66 4.24 2.14 8.79
CA ILE A 66 3.86 3.42 8.18
C ILE A 66 3.17 3.19 6.82
N SER A 67 3.69 2.30 5.96
CA SER A 67 3.02 1.95 4.70
C SER A 67 1.63 1.34 4.91
N SER A 68 1.47 0.53 5.97
CA SER A 68 0.17 -0.02 6.36
C SER A 68 -0.80 1.09 6.80
N LEU A 69 -0.35 2.11 7.54
CA LEU A 69 -1.16 3.29 7.88
C LEU A 69 -1.61 4.04 6.61
N VAL A 70 -0.71 4.25 5.66
CA VAL A 70 -1.03 4.92 4.40
C VAL A 70 -2.07 4.14 3.59
N ILE A 71 -1.94 2.81 3.51
CA ILE A 71 -2.93 1.96 2.82
C ILE A 71 -4.30 2.07 3.48
N ASP A 72 -4.38 2.06 4.82
CA ASP A 72 -5.66 2.24 5.54
C ASP A 72 -6.31 3.58 5.17
N ARG A 73 -5.54 4.68 5.14
CA ARG A 73 -6.05 6.00 4.75
C ARG A 73 -6.56 6.04 3.31
N LEU A 74 -5.84 5.42 2.37
CA LEU A 74 -6.29 5.30 0.98
C LEU A 74 -7.59 4.50 0.88
N CYS A 75 -7.69 3.40 1.62
CA CYS A 75 -8.90 2.57 1.67
C CYS A 75 -10.09 3.35 2.22
N ASP A 76 -9.90 4.16 3.27
CA ASP A 76 -10.96 4.99 3.84
C ASP A 76 -11.48 6.01 2.82
N ARG A 77 -10.60 6.74 2.14
CA ARG A 77 -10.98 7.66 1.04
C ARG A 77 -11.64 6.95 -0.13
N ALA A 78 -11.15 5.78 -0.49
CA ALA A 78 -11.68 5.01 -1.61
C ALA A 78 -13.13 4.57 -1.39
N ARG A 79 -13.52 4.26 -0.14
CA ARG A 79 -14.92 3.96 0.22
C ARG A 79 -15.86 5.14 -0.01
N GLU A 80 -15.38 6.37 0.21
CA GLU A 80 -16.17 7.59 -0.02
C GLU A 80 -16.27 7.95 -1.51
N GLN A 81 -15.25 7.62 -2.30
CA GLN A 81 -15.11 8.03 -3.71
C GLN A 81 -15.45 6.92 -4.71
N ASN A 82 -15.97 5.76 -4.24
CA ASN A 82 -16.23 4.57 -5.05
C ASN A 82 -15.01 4.13 -5.88
N MET A 83 -13.82 4.17 -5.26
CA MET A 83 -12.55 3.74 -5.85
C MET A 83 -12.10 2.41 -5.25
N VAL A 84 -11.16 1.73 -5.92
CA VAL A 84 -10.53 0.50 -5.42
C VAL A 84 -9.05 0.75 -5.15
N VAL A 85 -8.58 0.30 -3.98
CA VAL A 85 -7.15 0.30 -3.62
C VAL A 85 -6.62 -1.12 -3.74
N ALA A 86 -5.61 -1.31 -4.59
CA ALA A 86 -4.85 -2.55 -4.65
C ALA A 86 -3.47 -2.32 -4.03
N CYS A 87 -3.04 -3.24 -3.16
CA CYS A 87 -1.75 -3.14 -2.49
C CYS A 87 -0.95 -4.45 -2.58
N PHE A 88 0.36 -4.34 -2.41
CA PHE A 88 1.26 -5.48 -2.33
C PHE A 88 2.45 -5.16 -1.42
N TYR A 89 2.85 -6.13 -0.60
CA TYR A 89 4.04 -6.04 0.24
C TYR A 89 5.15 -6.93 -0.32
N PHE A 90 6.25 -6.33 -0.74
CA PHE A 90 7.43 -7.09 -1.14
C PHE A 90 8.16 -7.63 0.09
N ASP A 91 8.45 -8.92 0.07
CA ASP A 91 9.19 -9.62 1.11
C ASP A 91 10.41 -10.29 0.49
N TYR A 92 11.57 -10.03 1.09
CA TYR A 92 12.81 -10.65 0.65
C TYR A 92 12.78 -12.18 0.82
N ALA A 93 12.12 -12.68 1.87
CA ALA A 93 12.02 -14.11 2.15
C ALA A 93 11.21 -14.85 1.07
N ASP A 94 10.22 -14.18 0.47
CA ASP A 94 9.29 -14.77 -0.50
C ASP A 94 9.68 -14.48 -1.96
N ARG A 95 10.92 -14.03 -2.23
CA ARG A 95 11.35 -13.61 -3.58
C ARG A 95 11.03 -14.59 -4.71
N LYS A 96 11.08 -15.90 -4.45
CA LYS A 96 10.76 -16.94 -5.43
C LYS A 96 9.29 -16.90 -5.86
N GLU A 97 8.40 -16.53 -4.94
CA GLU A 97 6.95 -16.42 -5.15
C GLU A 97 6.53 -15.04 -5.68
N GLN A 98 7.41 -14.03 -5.60
CA GLN A 98 7.13 -12.64 -5.95
C GLN A 98 7.71 -12.23 -7.33
N THR A 99 7.50 -13.05 -8.35
CA THR A 99 7.84 -12.66 -9.73
C THR A 99 6.93 -11.52 -10.22
N PRO A 100 7.38 -10.68 -11.18
CA PRO A 100 6.56 -9.57 -11.68
C PRO A 100 5.16 -10.01 -12.16
N SER A 101 5.07 -11.15 -12.86
CA SER A 101 3.78 -11.68 -13.33
C SER A 101 2.86 -12.09 -12.18
N ARG A 102 3.40 -12.65 -11.10
CA ARG A 102 2.61 -13.05 -9.91
C ARG A 102 2.15 -11.84 -9.11
N VAL A 103 2.99 -10.81 -8.99
CA VAL A 103 2.62 -9.54 -8.35
C VAL A 103 1.49 -8.86 -9.13
N LEU A 104 1.61 -8.75 -10.45
CA LEU A 104 0.55 -8.16 -11.29
C LEU A 104 -0.77 -8.94 -11.20
N ARG A 105 -0.72 -10.27 -11.16
CA ARG A 105 -1.90 -11.12 -10.94
C ARG A 105 -2.51 -10.90 -9.56
N ALA A 106 -1.70 -10.79 -8.51
CA ALA A 106 -2.18 -10.51 -7.15
C ALA A 106 -2.82 -9.13 -7.03
N LEU A 107 -2.34 -8.14 -7.78
CA LEU A 107 -2.98 -6.83 -7.87
C LEU A 107 -4.28 -6.90 -8.66
N LEU A 108 -4.30 -7.61 -9.80
CA LEU A 108 -5.50 -7.80 -10.61
C LEU A 108 -6.64 -8.47 -9.82
N LYS A 109 -6.31 -9.50 -9.02
CA LYS A 109 -7.26 -10.19 -8.12
C LYS A 109 -7.97 -9.23 -7.14
N GLN A 110 -7.38 -8.08 -6.81
CA GLN A 110 -7.99 -7.11 -5.90
C GLN A 110 -8.98 -6.15 -6.58
N ILE A 111 -8.96 -6.07 -7.91
CA ILE A 111 -9.70 -5.09 -8.72
C ILE A 111 -10.85 -5.73 -9.50
N VAL A 112 -10.73 -7.03 -9.82
CA VAL A 112 -11.76 -7.84 -10.49
C VAL A 112 -12.66 -8.50 -9.45
#